data_AF-A0A947KKB7-F1
#
_entry.id   AF-A0A947KKB7-F1
#
_cell.length_a   1.000
_cell.length_b   1.000
_cell.length_c   1.000
_cell.angle_alpha   90.00
_cell.angle_beta   90.00
_cell.angle_gamma   90.00
#
_symmetry.space_group_name_H-M   'P 1'
#
loop_
_entity.id
_entity.type
_entity.pdbx_description
1 polymer ?
#
loop_
_entity_poly.entity_id
_entity_poly.type
_entity_poly.pdbx_seq_one_letter_code
_entity_poly.pdbx_strand_id
1 'polypeptide(L)'
;MKKLLIFSLLLFFGTQLSFAGSTDIAIKSAKGLVFPNNNVSISYDAKSQEVYIKFTTPSNYKINYALYYLRWMDNQWVVLQEFKKENAPVKNIAVETNYKDNSGFLRVTHSARDVDQYAKPNTYERWMNRGQFLSKGKNDTEWKKLDL
;
A
#
# COMPACT_ATOMS: atom_id res chain seq x y z
N MET A 1 51.08 11.43 4.46
CA MET A 1 49.92 10.95 5.24
C MET A 1 48.64 11.12 4.43
N LYS A 2 48.10 10.05 3.83
CA LYS A 2 46.72 10.03 3.27
C LYS A 2 46.20 8.59 3.25
N LYS A 3 45.41 8.22 4.26
CA LYS A 3 44.49 7.07 4.22
C LYS A 3 43.28 7.40 5.08
N LEU A 4 42.26 7.99 4.46
CA LEU A 4 40.91 8.05 5.01
C LEU A 4 39.99 8.24 3.81
N LEU A 5 39.18 7.23 3.45
CA LEU A 5 37.99 7.27 2.59
C LEU A 5 37.69 5.86 2.00
N ILE A 6 37.48 4.84 2.84
CA ILE A 6 36.88 3.56 2.38
C ILE A 6 35.76 3.08 3.32
N PHE A 7 35.62 3.62 4.53
CA PHE A 7 34.70 3.07 5.54
C PHE A 7 33.21 3.46 5.39
N SER A 8 32.86 4.44 4.56
CA SER A 8 31.44 4.87 4.41
C SER A 8 30.68 4.14 3.31
N LEU A 9 31.34 3.58 2.28
CA LEU A 9 30.62 2.98 1.15
C LEU A 9 29.96 1.63 1.51
N LEU A 10 30.60 0.82 2.38
CA LEU A 10 30.11 -0.51 2.78
C LEU A 10 28.86 -0.46 3.68
N LEU A 11 28.66 0.62 4.44
CA LEU A 11 27.50 0.79 5.31
C LEU A 11 26.20 1.05 4.53
N PHE A 12 26.27 1.74 3.39
CA PHE A 12 25.10 1.98 2.54
C PHE A 12 24.62 0.72 1.81
N PHE A 13 25.53 -0.19 1.43
CA PHE A 13 25.15 -1.46 0.80
C PHE A 13 24.59 -2.46 1.82
N GLY A 14 25.15 -2.53 3.03
CA GLY A 14 24.67 -3.45 4.08
C GLY A 14 23.26 -3.12 4.56
N THR A 15 22.91 -1.82 4.65
CA THR A 15 21.56 -1.38 5.05
C THR A 15 20.52 -1.65 3.97
N GLN A 16 20.82 -1.39 2.69
CA GLN A 16 19.89 -1.69 1.58
C GLN A 16 19.59 -3.19 1.44
N LEU A 17 20.60 -4.06 1.59
CA LEU A 17 20.42 -5.52 1.55
C LEU A 17 19.56 -6.04 2.72
N SER A 18 19.74 -5.47 3.90
CA SER A 18 18.97 -5.84 5.10
C SER A 18 17.49 -5.47 4.96
N PHE A 19 17.19 -4.33 4.32
CA PHE A 19 15.81 -3.93 4.05
C PHE A 19 15.14 -4.80 2.98
N ALA A 20 15.85 -5.23 1.93
CA ALA A 20 15.27 -6.07 0.88
C ALA A 20 14.71 -7.40 1.45
N GLY A 21 15.49 -8.09 2.30
CA GLY A 21 15.03 -9.30 2.96
C GLY A 21 13.84 -9.07 3.89
N SER A 22 13.87 -7.99 4.67
CA SER A 22 12.79 -7.61 5.59
C SER A 22 11.49 -7.27 4.84
N THR A 23 11.59 -6.58 3.70
CA THR A 23 10.43 -6.25 2.87
C THR A 23 9.79 -7.47 2.23
N ASP A 24 10.59 -8.45 1.79
CA ASP A 24 10.07 -9.69 1.19
C ASP A 24 9.30 -10.53 2.22
N ILE A 25 9.79 -10.59 3.47
CA ILE A 25 9.09 -11.24 4.58
C ILE A 25 7.77 -10.55 4.87
N ALA A 26 7.78 -9.21 5.00
CA ALA A 26 6.57 -8.43 5.25
C ALA A 26 5.53 -8.60 4.13
N ILE A 27 5.96 -8.55 2.86
CA ILE A 27 5.10 -8.79 1.68
C ILE A 27 4.47 -10.18 1.72
N LYS A 28 5.27 -11.21 2.02
CA LYS A 28 4.80 -12.59 2.08
C LYS A 28 3.76 -12.78 3.18
N SER A 29 4.00 -12.23 4.37
CA SER A 29 3.06 -12.27 5.49
C SER A 29 1.75 -11.54 5.14
N ALA A 30 1.87 -10.29 4.66
CA ALA A 30 0.74 -9.44 4.32
C ALA A 30 -0.21 -10.05 3.27
N LYS A 31 0.33 -10.74 2.25
CA LYS A 31 -0.48 -11.40 1.22
C LYS A 31 -1.50 -12.39 1.79
N GLY A 32 -1.19 -13.04 2.90
CA GLY A 32 -2.10 -13.98 3.57
C GLY A 32 -3.18 -13.31 4.43
N LEU A 33 -3.04 -12.02 4.72
CA LEU A 33 -3.88 -11.29 5.67
C LEU A 33 -4.80 -10.26 5.01
N VAL A 34 -4.43 -9.74 3.83
CA VAL A 34 -5.28 -8.82 3.07
C VAL A 34 -6.49 -9.54 2.49
N PHE A 35 -7.57 -8.79 2.30
CA PHE A 35 -8.82 -9.32 1.77
C PHE A 35 -9.39 -8.42 0.65
N PRO A 36 -9.95 -8.95 -0.44
CA PRO A 36 -9.99 -10.37 -0.80
C PRO A 36 -8.58 -10.89 -1.10
N ASN A 37 -8.30 -12.13 -0.72
CA ASN A 37 -6.99 -12.74 -0.93
C ASN A 37 -6.81 -13.34 -2.35
N ASN A 38 -7.77 -13.11 -3.25
CA ASN A 38 -7.73 -13.57 -4.63
C ASN A 38 -6.97 -12.57 -5.52
N ASN A 39 -6.01 -13.05 -6.30
CA ASN A 39 -5.23 -12.25 -7.24
C ASN A 39 -4.58 -11.01 -6.61
N VAL A 40 -4.17 -11.13 -5.35
CA VAL A 40 -3.46 -10.08 -4.64
C VAL A 40 -2.00 -10.04 -5.10
N SER A 41 -1.55 -8.86 -5.48
CA SER A 41 -0.14 -8.51 -5.62
C SER A 41 0.21 -7.43 -4.61
N ILE A 42 1.34 -7.60 -3.91
CA ILE A 42 1.91 -6.56 -3.06
C ILE A 42 3.35 -6.36 -3.54
N SER A 43 3.75 -5.11 -3.76
CA SER A 43 5.09 -4.71 -4.16
C SER A 43 5.55 -3.50 -3.34
N TYR A 44 6.86 -3.32 -3.23
CA TYR A 44 7.46 -2.22 -2.50
C TYR A 44 8.47 -1.49 -3.39
N ASP A 45 8.36 -0.16 -3.46
CA ASP A 45 9.37 0.69 -4.09
C ASP A 45 10.30 1.26 -3.02
N ALA A 46 11.54 0.77 -3.00
CA ALA A 46 12.55 1.18 -2.02
C ALA A 46 12.97 2.66 -2.14
N LYS A 47 12.84 3.28 -3.33
CA LYS A 47 13.24 4.68 -3.53
C LYS A 47 12.23 5.63 -2.91
N SER A 48 10.94 5.40 -3.17
CA SER A 48 9.84 6.20 -2.63
C SER A 48 9.38 5.74 -1.25
N GLN A 49 9.80 4.53 -0.83
CA GLN A 49 9.31 3.83 0.36
C GLN A 49 7.78 3.64 0.31
N GLU A 50 7.25 3.33 -0.86
CA GLU A 50 5.83 3.13 -1.09
C GLU A 50 5.49 1.64 -1.21
N VAL A 51 4.46 1.20 -0.49
CA VAL A 51 3.91 -0.14 -0.64
C VAL A 51 2.67 -0.07 -1.52
N TYR A 52 2.66 -0.89 -2.56
CA TYR A 52 1.55 -1.01 -3.50
C TYR A 52 0.80 -2.31 -3.28
N ILE A 53 -0.51 -2.24 -3.04
CA ILE A 53 -1.41 -3.38 -2.86
C ILE A 53 -2.37 -3.36 -4.03
N LYS A 54 -2.35 -4.40 -4.85
CA LYS A 54 -3.26 -4.57 -5.98
C LYS A 54 -4.09 -5.82 -5.80
N PHE A 55 -5.40 -5.72 -5.91
CA PHE A 55 -6.28 -6.90 -5.91
C PHE A 55 -7.47 -6.70 -6.83
N THR A 56 -8.04 -7.81 -7.28
CA THR A 56 -9.25 -7.80 -8.10
C THR A 56 -10.46 -8.15 -7.23
N THR A 57 -11.41 -7.23 -7.11
CA THR A 57 -12.72 -7.47 -6.52
C THR A 57 -13.50 -8.48 -7.38
N PRO A 58 -13.88 -9.65 -6.85
CA PRO A 58 -14.65 -10.65 -7.60
C PRO A 58 -16.05 -10.15 -7.98
N SER A 59 -16.57 -10.56 -9.13
CA SER A 59 -17.90 -10.13 -9.62
C SER A 59 -19.06 -10.61 -8.76
N ASN A 60 -18.90 -11.75 -8.09
CA ASN A 60 -19.89 -12.31 -7.16
C ASN A 60 -19.84 -11.67 -5.76
N TYR A 61 -18.92 -10.73 -5.55
CA TYR A 61 -18.71 -10.12 -4.25
C TYR A 61 -19.81 -9.08 -3.98
N LYS A 62 -20.80 -9.48 -3.16
CA LYS A 62 -21.96 -8.67 -2.75
C LYS A 62 -21.54 -7.58 -1.76
N ILE A 63 -20.78 -6.58 -2.20
CA ILE A 63 -20.41 -5.46 -1.33
C ILE A 63 -21.58 -4.47 -1.22
N ASN A 64 -22.02 -4.22 0.01
CA ASN A 64 -22.69 -2.98 0.41
C ASN A 64 -21.68 -1.83 0.27
N TYR A 65 -21.98 -0.81 -0.53
CA TYR A 65 -21.05 0.26 -0.92
C TYR A 65 -20.31 0.90 0.28
N ALA A 66 -20.96 0.97 1.46
CA ALA A 66 -20.36 1.46 2.71
C ALA A 66 -19.17 0.61 3.21
N LEU A 67 -19.12 -0.68 2.88
CA LEU A 67 -18.05 -1.60 3.29
C LEU A 67 -16.86 -1.61 2.31
N TYR A 68 -17.00 -0.98 1.15
CA TYR A 68 -15.99 -1.04 0.08
C TYR A 68 -14.69 -0.33 0.50
N TYR A 69 -14.81 0.93 0.93
CA TYR A 69 -13.69 1.75 1.37
C TYR A 69 -13.13 1.31 2.72
N LEU A 70 -13.98 0.82 3.64
CA LEU A 70 -13.53 0.25 4.91
C LEU A 70 -12.57 -0.93 4.70
N ARG A 71 -12.82 -1.77 3.68
CA ARG A 71 -11.90 -2.87 3.36
C ARG A 71 -10.53 -2.36 2.91
N TRP A 72 -10.48 -1.27 2.16
CA TRP A 72 -9.22 -0.71 1.69
C TRP A 72 -8.43 -0.10 2.81
N MET A 73 -9.12 0.60 3.71
CA MET A 73 -8.59 1.11 4.96
C MET A 73 -7.97 -0.04 5.78
N ASP A 74 -8.69 -1.15 5.96
CA ASP A 74 -8.20 -2.34 6.67
C ASP A 74 -6.96 -2.93 5.98
N ASN A 75 -6.98 -3.08 4.65
CA ASN A 75 -5.84 -3.62 3.90
C ASN A 75 -4.61 -2.73 4.04
N GLN A 76 -4.75 -1.41 3.96
CA GLN A 76 -3.63 -0.48 4.18
C GLN A 76 -3.06 -0.65 5.59
N TRP A 77 -3.92 -0.77 6.61
CA TRP A 77 -3.50 -0.95 7.98
C TRP A 77 -2.77 -2.27 8.21
N VAL A 78 -3.34 -3.39 7.75
CA VAL A 78 -2.73 -4.73 7.85
C VAL A 78 -1.34 -4.74 7.25
N VAL A 79 -1.19 -4.21 6.03
CA VAL A 79 0.11 -4.15 5.35
C VAL A 79 1.09 -3.28 6.12
N LEU A 80 0.67 -2.14 6.66
CA LEU A 80 1.53 -1.30 7.49
C LEU A 80 2.07 -2.06 8.72
N GLN A 81 1.20 -2.84 9.39
CA GLN A 81 1.61 -3.59 10.58
C GLN A 81 2.65 -4.67 10.25
N GLU A 82 2.50 -5.38 9.13
CA GLU A 82 3.51 -6.37 8.71
C GLU A 82 4.86 -5.72 8.39
N PHE A 83 4.88 -4.57 7.72
CA PHE A 83 6.13 -3.84 7.46
C PHE A 83 6.77 -3.31 8.75
N LYS A 84 5.97 -2.84 9.72
CA LYS A 84 6.46 -2.41 11.03
C LYS A 84 7.10 -3.55 11.82
N LYS A 85 6.53 -4.76 11.81
CA LYS A 85 7.10 -5.95 12.48
C LYS A 85 8.50 -6.27 11.99
N GLU A 86 8.72 -6.12 10.68
CA GLU A 86 10.01 -6.36 10.03
C GLU A 86 10.93 -5.13 10.04
N ASN A 87 10.55 -4.03 10.69
CA ASN A 87 11.27 -2.75 10.69
C ASN A 87 11.55 -2.20 9.27
N ALA A 88 10.70 -2.54 8.30
CA ALA A 88 10.81 -2.06 6.94
C ALA A 88 10.18 -0.65 6.82
N PRO A 89 10.91 0.36 6.32
CA PRO A 89 10.42 1.73 6.27
C PRO A 89 9.31 1.88 5.22
N VAL A 90 8.22 2.54 5.59
CA VAL A 90 7.09 2.85 4.69
C VAL A 90 6.71 4.31 4.86
N LYS A 91 6.67 5.05 3.76
CA LYS A 91 6.18 6.43 3.68
C LYS A 91 4.73 6.49 3.24
N ASN A 92 4.37 5.72 2.22
CA ASN A 92 3.04 5.72 1.63
C ASN A 92 2.55 4.29 1.40
N ILE A 93 1.24 4.12 1.44
CA ILE A 93 0.58 2.86 1.09
C ILE A 93 -0.51 3.16 0.08
N ALA A 94 -0.45 2.48 -1.05
CA ALA A 94 -1.43 2.60 -2.12
C ALA A 94 -2.20 1.29 -2.27
N VAL A 95 -3.52 1.39 -2.42
CA VAL A 95 -4.40 0.28 -2.78
C VAL A 95 -4.96 0.54 -4.17
N GLU A 96 -4.81 -0.41 -5.09
CA GLU A 96 -5.47 -0.44 -6.40
C GLU A 96 -6.44 -1.61 -6.49
N THR A 97 -7.64 -1.35 -7.00
CA THR A 97 -8.58 -2.40 -7.40
C THR A 97 -9.46 -1.95 -8.57
N ASN A 98 -10.13 -2.89 -9.20
CA ASN A 98 -11.17 -2.64 -10.19
C ASN A 98 -12.43 -2.08 -9.54
N TYR A 99 -13.17 -1.25 -10.29
CA TYR A 99 -14.58 -0.99 -9.97
C TYR A 99 -15.36 -2.32 -9.89
N LYS A 100 -16.41 -2.35 -9.07
CA LYS A 100 -17.24 -3.55 -8.86
C LYS A 100 -17.78 -4.15 -10.17
N ASP A 101 -18.06 -3.30 -11.16
CA ASP A 101 -18.57 -3.67 -12.49
C ASP A 101 -17.46 -3.90 -13.54
N ASN A 102 -16.19 -3.85 -13.14
CA ASN A 102 -15.01 -3.93 -14.01
C ASN A 102 -14.94 -2.82 -15.09
N SER A 103 -15.66 -1.71 -14.91
CA SER A 103 -15.63 -0.58 -15.86
C SER A 103 -14.31 0.22 -15.84
N GLY A 104 -13.45 -0.04 -14.85
CA GLY A 104 -12.23 0.72 -14.63
C GLY A 104 -11.57 0.36 -13.31
N PHE A 105 -10.73 1.26 -12.81
CA PHE A 105 -9.90 1.06 -11.64
C PHE A 105 -9.92 2.27 -10.72
N LEU A 106 -9.72 1.98 -9.43
CA LEU A 106 -9.53 2.95 -8.37
C LEU A 106 -8.16 2.75 -7.74
N ARG A 107 -7.53 3.86 -7.37
CA ARG A 107 -6.31 3.88 -6.55
C ARG A 107 -6.51 4.83 -5.39
N VAL A 108 -6.14 4.38 -4.20
CA VAL A 108 -6.17 5.19 -2.98
C VAL A 108 -4.82 5.13 -2.31
N THR A 109 -4.22 6.29 -2.12
CA THR A 109 -2.90 6.42 -1.48
C THR A 109 -3.03 7.22 -0.20
N HIS A 110 -2.45 6.70 0.89
CA HIS A 110 -2.33 7.40 2.17
C HIS A 110 -0.88 7.41 2.64
N SER A 111 -0.50 8.42 3.42
CA SER A 111 0.75 8.38 4.15
C SER A 111 0.69 7.28 5.23
N ALA A 112 1.81 6.63 5.53
CA ALA A 112 1.88 5.62 6.59
C ALA A 112 1.44 6.18 7.94
N ARG A 113 1.73 7.46 8.20
CA ARG A 113 1.27 8.18 9.40
C ARG A 113 -0.25 8.25 9.46
N ASP A 114 -0.91 8.65 8.38
CA ASP A 114 -2.37 8.78 8.35
C ASP A 114 -3.06 7.42 8.42
N VAL A 115 -2.48 6.37 7.80
CA VAL A 115 -2.96 4.99 7.95
C VAL A 115 -2.89 4.57 9.43
N ASP A 116 -1.75 4.74 10.08
CA ASP A 116 -1.57 4.34 11.49
C ASP A 116 -2.53 5.07 12.44
N GLN A 117 -2.79 6.34 12.15
CA GLN A 117 -3.62 7.19 13.00
C GLN A 117 -5.12 6.99 12.76
N TYR A 118 -5.54 6.85 11.50
CA TYR A 118 -6.94 6.98 11.10
C TYR A 118 -7.56 5.75 10.41
N ALA A 119 -6.79 4.70 10.11
CA ALA A 119 -7.36 3.48 9.53
C ALA A 119 -8.10 2.63 10.58
N LYS A 120 -9.20 3.18 11.10
CA LYS A 120 -10.06 2.60 12.14
C LYS A 120 -11.51 2.91 11.83
N PRO A 121 -12.47 2.02 12.16
CA PRO A 121 -13.89 2.22 11.84
C PRO A 121 -14.46 3.56 12.31
N ASN A 122 -14.06 4.03 13.50
CA ASN A 122 -14.55 5.28 14.10
C ASN A 122 -13.87 6.55 13.55
N THR A 123 -12.86 6.42 12.68
CA THR A 123 -12.15 7.56 12.07
C THR A 123 -12.20 7.51 10.54
N TYR A 124 -13.10 6.71 9.97
CA TYR A 124 -13.26 6.49 8.53
C TYR A 124 -13.31 7.79 7.71
N GLU A 125 -14.13 8.76 8.11
CA GLU A 125 -14.23 10.05 7.38
C GLU A 125 -12.90 10.81 7.38
N ARG A 126 -12.14 10.75 8.47
CA ARG A 126 -10.81 11.39 8.54
C ARG A 126 -9.79 10.69 7.68
N TRP A 127 -9.88 9.36 7.56
CA TRP A 127 -9.08 8.58 6.61
C TRP A 127 -9.43 9.03 5.18
N MET A 128 -10.70 9.00 4.80
CA MET A 128 -11.17 9.44 3.47
C MET A 128 -10.65 10.84 3.09
N ASN A 129 -10.67 11.80 4.02
CA ASN A 129 -10.25 13.18 3.75
C ASN A 129 -8.73 13.40 3.71
N ARG A 130 -7.92 12.38 4.02
CA ARG A 130 -6.44 12.46 4.05
C ARG A 130 -5.76 11.66 2.96
N GLY A 131 -6.54 10.94 2.15
CA GLY A 131 -6.05 10.15 1.03
C GLY A 131 -6.03 10.90 -0.29
N GLN A 132 -5.23 10.40 -1.22
CA GLN A 132 -5.35 10.72 -2.63
C GLN A 132 -6.16 9.63 -3.33
N PHE A 133 -7.31 10.00 -3.90
CA PHE A 133 -8.19 9.09 -4.61
C PHE A 133 -8.10 9.37 -6.11
N LEU A 134 -7.76 8.33 -6.87
CA LEU A 134 -7.63 8.39 -8.31
C LEU A 134 -8.52 7.33 -8.96
N SER A 135 -8.97 7.62 -10.18
CA SER A 135 -9.69 6.69 -11.04
C SER A 135 -9.10 6.64 -12.43
N LYS A 136 -9.31 5.53 -13.13
CA LYS A 136 -9.10 5.42 -14.58
C LYS A 136 -10.12 4.49 -15.20
N GLY A 137 -10.55 4.78 -16.43
CA GLY A 137 -11.35 3.85 -17.21
C GLY A 137 -10.55 2.58 -17.56
N LYS A 138 -11.24 1.50 -17.94
CA LYS A 138 -10.60 0.23 -18.30
C LYS A 138 -9.56 0.37 -19.43
N ASN A 139 -9.84 1.27 -20.37
CA ASN A 139 -9.00 1.53 -21.55
C ASN A 139 -8.20 2.83 -21.45
N ASP A 140 -8.29 3.53 -20.31
CA ASP A 140 -7.57 4.78 -20.11
C ASP A 140 -6.16 4.51 -19.62
N THR A 141 -5.20 5.25 -20.15
CA THR A 141 -3.80 5.21 -19.72
C THR A 141 -3.54 6.13 -18.53
N GLU A 142 -4.35 7.18 -18.38
CA GLU A 142 -4.16 8.24 -17.39
C GLU A 142 -5.07 8.07 -16.17
N TRP A 143 -4.51 8.38 -15.00
CA TRP A 143 -5.24 8.47 -13.75
C TRP A 143 -5.81 9.88 -13.56
N LYS A 144 -7.08 9.98 -13.20
CA LYS A 144 -7.78 11.22 -12.89
C LYS A 144 -8.08 11.28 -11.41
N LYS A 145 -7.91 12.44 -10.79
CA LYS A 145 -8.31 12.67 -9.40
C LYS A 145 -9.82 12.51 -9.25
N LEU A 146 -10.23 11.82 -8.20
CA LEU A 146 -11.61 11.78 -7.75
C LEU A 146 -11.80 12.83 -6.67
N ASP A 147 -12.76 13.72 -6.88
CA ASP A 147 -13.29 14.58 -5.82
C ASP A 147 -14.45 13.81 -5.17
N LEU A 148 -14.30 13.51 -3.88
CA LEU A 148 -15.21 12.70 -3.07
C LEU A 148 -16.11 13.57 -2.20
#